data_AF-A0A484H4J4-F1
#
_entry.id   AF-A0A484H4J4-F1
#
_cell.length_a   1.000
_cell.length_b   1.000
_cell.length_c   1.000
_cell.angle_alpha   90.00
_cell.angle_beta   90.00
_cell.angle_gamma   90.00
#
_symmetry.space_group_name_H-M   'P 1'
#
loop_
_entity.id
_entity.type
_entity.pdbx_description
1 polymer ?
#
loop_
_entity_poly.entity_id
_entity_poly.type
_entity_poly.pdbx_seq_one_letter_code
_entity_poly.pdbx_strand_id
1 'polypeptide(L)' 'GKHVCLGEAMARMEIFLYYTSILQNFSLRSLVPPADIDVPPKVSGFGNIPPTYELCLTAR' A
#
# COMPACT_ATOMS: atom_id res chain seq x y z
N GLY A 1 -2.02 -2.49 -23.71
CA GLY A 1 -1.38 -2.62 -25.05
C GLY A 1 -1.17 -4.09 -25.38
N LYS A 2 -0.37 -4.43 -26.40
CA LYS A 2 -0.12 -5.83 -26.79
C LYS A 2 0.52 -6.68 -25.68
N HIS A 3 1.25 -6.04 -24.75
CA HIS A 3 1.83 -6.64 -23.54
C HIS A 3 1.15 -6.13 -22.27
N VAL A 4 -0.17 -6.00 -22.28
CA VAL A 4 -0.90 -5.67 -21.04
C VAL A 4 -0.74 -6.80 -20.02
N CYS A 5 -0.71 -6.44 -18.74
CA CYS A 5 -0.66 -7.43 -17.67
C CYS A 5 -1.88 -8.35 -17.76
N LEU A 6 -1.66 -9.66 -17.96
CA LEU A 6 -2.74 -10.65 -17.99
C LEU A 6 -3.55 -10.64 -16.69
N GLY A 7 -2.89 -10.33 -15.57
CA GLY A 7 -3.50 -10.22 -14.25
C GLY A 7 -4.06 -8.83 -13.91
N GLU A 8 -4.19 -7.89 -14.86
CA GLU A 8 -4.63 -6.52 -14.55
C GLU A 8 -5.97 -6.49 -13.79
N ALA A 9 -6.98 -7.21 -14.28
CA ALA A 9 -8.29 -7.24 -13.64
C ALA A 9 -8.24 -7.84 -12.23
N MET A 10 -7.45 -8.90 -12.04
CA MET A 10 -7.26 -9.55 -10.75
C MET A 10 -6.56 -8.61 -9.75
N ALA A 11 -5.43 -8.03 -10.14
CA ALA A 11 -4.68 -7.09 -9.30
C ALA A 11 -5.55 -5.89 -8.90
N ARG A 12 -6.35 -5.35 -9.83
CA ARG A 12 -7.28 -4.24 -9.52
C ARG A 12 -8.34 -4.64 -8.51
N MET A 13 -8.91 -5.85 -8.65
CA MET A 13 -9.91 -6.37 -7.72
C MET A 13 -9.31 -6.63 -6.34
N GLU A 14 -8.14 -7.26 -6.26
CA GLU A 14 -7.46 -7.55 -5.00
C GLU A 14 -7.10 -6.26 -4.26
N ILE A 15 -6.45 -5.31 -4.94
CA ILE A 15 -6.11 -4.01 -4.35
C ILE A 15 -7.37 -3.32 -3.85
N PHE A 16 -8.45 -3.30 -4.65
CA PHE A 16 -9.70 -2.65 -4.25
C PHE A 16 -10.32 -3.31 -3.01
N LEU A 17 -10.47 -4.63 -3.01
CA LEU A 17 -11.10 -5.36 -1.92
C LEU A 17 -10.27 -5.27 -0.63
N TYR A 18 -8.96 -5.48 -0.69
CA TYR A 18 -8.11 -5.36 0.49
C TYR A 18 -8.09 -3.94 1.04
N TYR A 19 -7.84 -2.95 0.18
CA TYR A 19 -7.76 -1.56 0.59
C TYR A 19 -9.08 -1.08 1.23
N THR A 20 -10.21 -1.33 0.57
CA THR A 20 -11.52 -0.90 1.09
C THR A 20 -11.91 -1.68 2.34
N SER A 21 -11.70 -3.00 2.40
CA SER A 21 -12.03 -3.80 3.58
C SER A 21 -11.24 -3.38 4.81
N ILE A 22 -9.95 -3.05 4.64
CA ILE A 22 -9.12 -2.51 5.72
C ILE A 22 -9.68 -1.16 6.19
N LEU A 23 -9.92 -0.20 5.28
CA LEU A 23 -10.36 1.15 5.65
C LEU A 23 -11.81 1.22 6.15
N GLN A 24 -12.66 0.26 5.79
CA GLN A 24 -14.02 0.16 6.29
C GLN A 24 -14.07 -0.26 7.76
N ASN A 25 -13.16 -1.17 8.16
CA ASN A 25 -13.17 -1.75 9.51
C ASN A 25 -12.12 -1.15 10.45
N PHE A 26 -11.07 -0.52 9.92
CA PHE A 26 -9.94 -0.01 10.70
C PHE A 26 -9.59 1.42 10.34
N SER A 27 -9.22 2.19 11.36
CA SER A 27 -8.51 3.46 11.22
C SER A 27 -7.00 3.21 11.27
N LEU A 28 -6.27 3.64 10.24
CA LEU A 28 -4.82 3.53 10.17
C LEU A 28 -4.17 4.70 10.92
N ARG A 29 -3.27 4.41 11.85
CA ARG A 29 -2.49 5.41 12.59
C ARG A 29 -1.01 5.15 12.41
N SER A 30 -0.27 6.19 12.00
CA SER A 30 1.18 6.16 11.96
C SER A 30 1.74 6.30 13.38
N LEU A 31 2.87 5.62 13.65
CA LEU A 31 3.64 5.82 14.89
C LEU A 31 4.47 7.11 14.87
N VAL A 32 4.74 7.63 13.67
CA VAL A 32 5.48 8.87 13.44
C VAL A 32 4.56 9.94 12.83
N PRO A 33 4.84 11.24 13.03
CA PRO A 33 4.10 12.31 12.37
C PRO A 33 4.11 12.14 10.84
N PRO A 34 3.02 12.46 10.12
CA PRO A 34 2.97 12.32 8.66
C PRO A 34 4.06 13.07 7.90
N ALA A 35 4.57 14.17 8.47
CA ALA A 35 5.66 14.96 7.89
C ALA A 35 7.02 14.23 7.91
N ASP A 36 7.18 13.27 8.82
CA ASP A 36 8.43 12.52 9.00
C ASP A 36 8.38 11.14 8.31
N ILE A 37 7.31 10.84 7.58
CA ILE A 37 7.18 9.59 6.84
C ILE A 37 8.04 9.67 5.59
N ASP A 38 9.07 8.82 5.55
CA ASP A 38 9.92 8.66 4.38
C ASP A 38 9.19 7.78 3.34
N VAL A 39 8.78 8.39 2.22
CA VAL A 39 8.16 7.73 1.07
C VAL A 39 9.12 7.31 -0.07
N PRO A 40 10.35 7.86 -0.24
CA PRO A 40 11.23 7.45 -1.33
C PRO A 40 11.63 5.98 -1.19
N PRO A 41 11.82 5.26 -2.31
CA PRO A 41 12.13 3.83 -2.27
C PRO A 41 13.49 3.59 -1.63
N LYS A 42 13.54 2.59 -0.74
CA LYS A 42 14.79 2.13 -0.13
C LYS A 42 15.72 1.48 -1.16
N VAL A 43 15.12 0.79 -2.14
CA VAL A 43 15.84 0.18 -3.26
C VAL A 43 15.07 0.47 -4.54
N SER A 44 15.77 1.03 -5.51
CA SER A 44 15.27 1.29 -6.87
C SER A 44 16.15 0.55 -7.89
N GLY A 45 15.54 -0.25 -8.76
CA GLY A 45 16.24 -1.01 -9.80
C GLY A 45 15.23 -1.71 -10.70
N PHE A 46 15.09 -3.02 -10.56
CA PHE A 46 14.03 -3.78 -11.25
C PHE A 46 12.62 -3.47 -10.71
N GLY A 47 12.52 -3.02 -9.46
CA GLY A 47 11.30 -2.52 -8.83
C GLY A 47 11.61 -1.44 -7.80
N ASN A 48 10.56 -0.74 -7.34
CA ASN A 48 10.67 0.25 -6.26
C ASN A 48 10.17 -0.39 -4.97
N ILE A 49 11.10 -0.65 -4.05
CA ILE A 49 10.77 -1.25 -2.75
C ILE A 49 10.65 -0.11 -1.73
N PRO A 50 9.50 0.05 -1.05
CA PRO A 50 9.34 1.07 -0.03
C PRO A 50 10.23 0.77 1.19
N PRO A 51 10.56 1.80 2.00
CA PRO A 51 11.21 1.59 3.28
C PRO A 51 10.30 0.80 4.23
N THR A 52 10.88 0.21 5.28
CA THR A 52 10.11 -0.47 6.31
C THR A 52 9.42 0.57 7.18
N TYR A 53 8.11 0.45 7.37
CA TYR A 53 7.31 1.33 8.22
C TYR A 53 6.41 0.50 9.14
N GLU A 54 6.08 1.07 10.28
CA GLU A 54 5.17 0.48 11.26
C GLU A 54 3.93 1.36 11.39
N LEU A 55 2.77 0.71 11.51
CA LEU A 55 1.48 1.38 11.66
C LEU A 55 0.58 0.58 12.60
N CYS A 56 -0.32 1.28 13.28
CA CYS A 56 -1.33 0.69 14.14
C CYS A 56 -2.68 0.66 13.40
N LEU A 57 -3.31 -0.52 13.37
CA LEU A 57 -4.70 -0.68 12.94
C LEU A 57 -5.59 -0.63 14.19
N THR A 58 -6.41 0.42 14.29
CA THR A 58 -7.41 0.53 15.37
C THR A 58 -8.78 0.21 14.79
N ALA A 59 -9.51 -0.73 15.39
CA ALA A 59 -10.88 -1.05 14.95
C ALA A 59 -11.77 0.21 15.01
N ARG A 60 -12.62 0.38 13.99
CA ARG A 60 -13.56 1.49 13.87
C ARG A 60 -14.89 1.17 14.56
#